data_AF-A0A7I7Q9A2-F1
#
_entry.id   AF-A0A7I7Q9A2-F1
#
_cell.length_a   1.000
_cell.length_b   1.000
_cell.length_c   1.000
_cell.angle_alpha   90.00
_cell.angle_beta   90.00
_cell.angle_gamma   90.00
#
_symmetry.space_group_name_H-M   'P 1'
#
loop_
_entity.id
_entity.type
_entity.pdbx_description
1 polymer ?
#
loop_
_entity_poly.entity_id
_entity_poly.type
_entity_poly.pdbx_seq_one_letter_code
_entity_poly.pdbx_strand_id
1 'polypeptide(L)'
;MLNTAADDIEIRPYTGGFVAMTGDGTAGHPDWPHLGVALVQPRARGRISLVSADPAVPPLIEHRYDSEPEDVAALCRGSELARELASAAACVGPPEWATSQHRPD
;
A
#
# COMPACT_ATOMS: atom_id res chain seq x y z
N MET A 1 -15.77 4.20 3.88
CA MET A 1 -15.18 3.25 2.91
C MET A 1 -15.88 3.51 1.59
N LEU A 2 -15.14 3.96 0.57
CA LEU A 2 -15.66 4.09 -0.79
C LEU A 2 -15.06 2.94 -1.60
N ASN A 3 -15.91 2.10 -2.20
CA ASN A 3 -15.50 1.03 -3.11
C ASN A 3 -16.06 1.38 -4.49
N THR A 4 -15.18 1.67 -5.44
CA THR A 4 -15.56 1.79 -6.85
C THR A 4 -15.46 0.41 -7.46
N ALA A 5 -16.61 -0.27 -7.57
CA ALA A 5 -16.75 -1.66 -8.02
C ALA A 5 -16.17 -1.98 -9.43
N ALA A 6 -15.61 -1.01 -10.14
CA ALA A 6 -15.02 -1.20 -11.46
C ALA A 6 -13.54 -1.63 -11.45
N ASP A 7 -12.80 -1.39 -10.35
CA ASP A 7 -11.34 -1.63 -10.29
C ASP A 7 -10.88 -2.40 -9.03
N ASP A 8 -11.80 -2.84 -8.16
CA ASP A 8 -11.46 -3.48 -6.87
C ASP A 8 -10.49 -2.66 -6.00
N ILE A 9 -10.56 -1.34 -6.10
CA ILE A 9 -9.74 -0.39 -5.34
C ILE A 9 -10.48 0.02 -4.05
N GLU A 10 -9.76 0.00 -2.93
CA GLU A 10 -10.16 0.57 -1.65
C GLU A 10 -9.33 1.82 -1.33
N ILE A 11 -10.01 2.94 -1.06
CA ILE A 11 -9.39 4.16 -0.52
C ILE A 11 -9.72 4.26 0.97
N ARG A 12 -8.68 4.29 1.81
CA ARG A 12 -8.77 4.31 3.27
C ARG A 12 -8.18 5.61 3.82
N PRO A 13 -8.98 6.47 4.47
CA PRO A 13 -8.44 7.61 5.18
C PRO A 13 -7.82 7.19 6.52
N TYR A 14 -6.61 7.64 6.77
CA TYR A 14 -5.89 7.52 8.04
C TYR A 14 -5.79 8.90 8.66
N THR A 15 -6.64 9.16 9.66
CA THR A 15 -6.67 10.44 10.39
C THR A 15 -5.65 10.49 11.53
N GLY A 16 -5.10 9.33 11.90
CA GLY A 16 -4.01 9.16 12.85
C GLY A 16 -2.80 8.55 12.14
N GLY A 17 -1.64 8.93 12.64
CA GLY A 17 -0.38 8.85 11.95
C GLY A 17 0.04 7.51 11.34
N PHE A 18 -0.01 7.40 10.01
CA PHE A 18 0.48 6.21 9.30
C PHE A 18 2.00 6.09 9.46
N VAL A 19 2.73 7.21 9.46
CA VAL A 19 4.19 7.27 9.66
C VAL A 19 4.56 6.81 11.08
N ALA A 20 3.78 7.18 12.09
CA ALA A 20 3.95 6.70 13.46
C ALA A 20 3.73 5.17 13.57
N MET A 21 2.96 4.57 12.66
CA MET A 21 2.69 3.13 12.62
C MET A 21 3.76 2.36 11.83
N THR A 22 4.37 2.97 10.81
CA THR A 22 5.44 2.37 10.00
C THR A 22 6.85 2.55 10.57
N GLY A 23 7.02 3.42 11.57
CA GLY A 23 8.26 3.55 12.35
C GLY A 23 9.37 4.35 11.65
N ASP A 24 9.05 5.00 10.55
CA ASP A 24 9.91 5.87 9.74
C ASP A 24 9.93 7.30 10.28
N GLY A 25 10.05 7.47 11.60
CA GLY A 25 10.09 8.77 12.28
C GLY A 25 11.27 9.65 11.84
N THR A 26 11.18 10.24 10.65
CA THR A 26 12.05 11.33 10.21
C THR A 26 11.66 12.55 11.02
N ALA A 27 12.55 12.94 11.94
CA ALA A 27 12.40 14.17 12.71
C ALA A 27 12.16 15.35 11.75
N GLY A 28 10.95 15.94 11.81
CA GLY A 28 10.63 17.18 11.10
C GLY A 28 9.36 17.16 10.24
N HIS A 29 8.73 16.01 9.99
CA HIS A 29 7.45 15.98 9.29
C HIS A 29 6.31 15.68 10.28
N PRO A 30 5.31 16.58 10.44
CA PRO A 30 4.09 16.21 11.15
C PRO A 30 3.48 15.01 10.45
N ASP A 31 2.96 14.07 11.23
CA ASP A 31 2.28 12.88 10.71
C ASP A 31 0.89 13.31 10.23
N TRP A 32 0.87 13.94 9.05
CA TRP A 32 -0.35 14.45 8.45
C TRP A 32 -1.30 13.29 8.10
N PRO A 33 -2.60 13.57 7.93
CA PRO A 33 -3.53 12.54 7.47
C PRO A 33 -3.07 11.91 6.16
N HIS A 34 -3.19 10.58 6.05
CA HIS A 34 -2.82 9.81 4.86
C HIS A 34 -4.05 9.22 4.19
N LEU A 35 -3.97 9.03 2.88
CA LEU A 35 -4.93 8.20 2.14
C LEU A 35 -4.20 6.95 1.65
N GLY A 36 -4.55 5.79 2.20
CA GLY A 36 -4.07 4.52 1.69
C GLY A 36 -4.92 4.06 0.50
N VAL A 37 -4.26 3.55 -0.52
CA VAL A 37 -4.88 2.94 -1.70
C VAL A 37 -4.45 1.48 -1.75
N ALA A 38 -5.42 0.58 -1.81
CA ALA A 38 -5.16 -0.86 -1.84
C ALA A 38 -6.11 -1.57 -2.82
N LEU A 39 -5.72 -2.75 -3.28
CA LEU A 39 -6.61 -3.65 -4.02
C LEU A 39 -7.28 -4.60 -3.04
N VAL A 40 -8.60 -4.76 -3.15
CA VAL A 40 -9.36 -5.74 -2.35
C VAL A 40 -9.26 -7.14 -2.93
N GLN A 41 -8.95 -7.26 -4.22
CA GLN A 41 -8.80 -8.52 -4.94
C GLN A 41 -7.59 -8.47 -5.88
N PRO A 42 -6.35 -8.32 -5.35
CA PRO A 42 -5.16 -8.35 -6.19
C PRO A 42 -5.08 -9.66 -6.96
N ARG A 43 -4.44 -9.66 -8.13
CA ARG A 43 -4.09 -10.85 -8.92
C ARG A 43 -2.81 -11.51 -8.39
N ALA A 44 -1.89 -10.72 -7.85
CA ALA A 44 -0.63 -11.18 -7.30
C ALA A 44 -0.86 -12.18 -6.18
N ARG A 45 -0.03 -13.22 -6.11
CA ARG A 45 -0.12 -14.28 -5.09
C ARG A 45 1.24 -14.46 -4.44
N GLY A 46 1.29 -14.25 -3.13
CA GLY A 46 2.43 -14.61 -2.31
C GLY A 46 2.55 -16.13 -2.10
N ARG A 47 3.67 -16.55 -1.52
CA ARG A 47 3.94 -17.94 -1.17
C ARG A 47 4.55 -18.03 0.22
N ILE A 48 4.08 -19.00 1.01
CA ILE A 48 4.67 -19.35 2.29
C ILE A 48 5.16 -20.79 2.19
N SER A 49 6.37 -21.08 2.65
CA SER A 49 6.94 -22.43 2.64
C SER A 49 7.67 -22.74 3.92
N LEU A 50 7.40 -23.91 4.48
CA LEU A 50 8.22 -24.47 5.56
C LEU A 50 9.57 -24.88 4.97
N VAL A 51 10.65 -24.42 5.59
CA VAL A 51 12.03 -24.77 5.19
C VAL A 51 12.67 -25.79 6.13
N SER A 52 11.98 -26.13 7.22
CA SER A 52 12.38 -27.09 8.25
C SER A 52 11.14 -27.75 8.86
N ALA A 53 11.31 -28.92 9.47
CA ALA A 53 10.30 -29.56 10.30
C ALA A 53 10.28 -29.02 11.75
N ASP A 54 11.31 -28.27 12.16
CA ASP A 54 11.37 -27.61 13.46
C ASP A 54 10.45 -26.37 13.48
N PRO A 55 9.41 -26.31 14.35
CA PRO A 55 8.49 -25.19 14.41
C PRO A 55 9.13 -23.88 14.91
N ALA A 56 10.34 -23.92 15.47
CA ALA A 56 11.09 -22.73 15.87
C ALA A 56 11.78 -22.03 14.68
N VAL A 57 11.91 -22.71 13.53
CA VAL A 57 12.49 -22.12 12.32
C VAL A 57 11.42 -21.32 11.56
N PRO A 58 11.63 -20.02 11.30
CA PRO A 58 10.68 -19.21 10.54
C PRO A 58 10.45 -19.77 9.13
N PRO A 59 9.22 -19.72 8.60
CA PRO A 59 8.96 -20.08 7.22
C PRO A 59 9.58 -19.06 6.27
N LEU A 60 9.81 -19.48 5.03
CA LEU A 60 10.10 -18.55 3.93
C LEU A 60 8.80 -17.90 3.48
N ILE A 61 8.74 -16.56 3.52
CA ILE A 61 7.61 -15.76 3.07
C ILE A 61 8.05 -14.96 1.83
N GLU A 62 7.37 -15.21 0.72
CA GLU A 62 7.54 -14.50 -0.54
C GLU A 62 6.27 -13.69 -0.80
N HIS A 63 6.28 -12.37 -0.52
CA HIS A 63 5.05 -11.58 -0.70
C HIS A 63 4.63 -11.41 -2.16
N ARG A 64 5.61 -11.26 -3.07
CA ARG A 64 5.39 -11.08 -4.51
C ARG A 64 4.44 -9.92 -4.82
N TYR A 65 4.50 -8.86 -4.02
CA TYR A 65 3.83 -7.61 -4.36
C TYR A 65 4.38 -7.11 -5.71
N ASP A 66 3.54 -6.41 -6.46
CA ASP A 66 3.87 -5.83 -7.76
C ASP A 66 4.30 -6.85 -8.85
N SER A 67 4.09 -8.15 -8.63
CA SER A 67 4.41 -9.20 -9.60
C SER A 67 3.44 -9.29 -10.77
N GLU A 68 2.23 -8.75 -10.62
CA GLU A 68 1.21 -8.67 -11.66
C GLU A 68 1.12 -7.21 -12.14
N PRO A 69 1.48 -6.91 -13.40
CA PRO A 69 1.47 -5.54 -13.92
C PRO A 69 0.10 -4.85 -13.85
N GLU A 70 -0.99 -5.62 -13.97
CA GLU A 70 -2.34 -5.08 -13.87
C GLU A 70 -2.68 -4.57 -12.47
N ASP A 71 -2.14 -5.23 -11.42
CA ASP A 71 -2.32 -4.77 -10.04
C ASP A 71 -1.60 -3.44 -9.81
N VAL A 72 -0.36 -3.32 -10.32
CA VAL A 72 0.41 -2.08 -10.24
C VAL A 72 -0.31 -0.95 -10.98
N ALA A 73 -0.80 -1.22 -12.19
CA ALA A 73 -1.55 -0.25 -12.96
C ALA A 73 -2.86 0.19 -12.26
N ALA A 74 -3.55 -0.74 -11.59
CA ALA A 74 -4.75 -0.41 -10.81
C ALA A 74 -4.42 0.45 -9.58
N LEU A 75 -3.33 0.15 -8.87
CA LEU A 75 -2.86 0.97 -7.75
C LEU A 75 -2.46 2.38 -8.20
N CYS A 76 -1.80 2.54 -9.34
CA CYS A 76 -1.49 3.84 -9.91
C CYS A 76 -2.77 4.64 -10.20
N ARG A 77 -3.78 4.03 -10.85
CA ARG A 77 -5.09 4.68 -11.09
C ARG A 77 -5.78 5.09 -9.79
N GLY A 78 -5.75 4.21 -8.78
CA GLY A 78 -6.32 4.49 -7.47
C GLY A 78 -5.63 5.63 -6.74
N SER A 79 -4.29 5.72 -6.87
CA SER A 79 -3.49 6.82 -6.32
C SER A 79 -3.84 8.16 -6.98
N GLU A 80 -3.97 8.17 -8.31
CA GLU A 80 -4.41 9.36 -9.05
C GLU A 80 -5.80 9.82 -8.63
N LEU A 81 -6.75 8.89 -8.49
CA LEU A 81 -8.11 9.18 -8.00
C LEU A 81 -8.09 9.74 -6.57
N ALA A 82 -7.33 9.12 -5.65
CA ALA A 82 -7.21 9.60 -4.28
C ALA A 82 -6.63 11.03 -4.24
N ARG A 83 -5.61 11.30 -5.07
CA ARG A 83 -5.03 12.64 -5.23
C ARG A 83 -6.07 13.63 -5.75
N GLU A 84 -6.84 13.27 -6.78
CA GLU A 84 -7.89 14.13 -7.34
C GLU A 84 -8.92 14.51 -6.26
N LEU A 85 -9.42 13.51 -5.52
CA LEU A 85 -10.41 13.71 -4.46
C LEU A 85 -9.87 14.60 -3.33
N ALA A 86 -8.63 14.39 -2.89
CA ALA A 86 -8.03 15.17 -1.82
C ALA A 86 -7.62 16.59 -2.26
N SER A 87 -7.20 16.75 -3.52
CA SER A 87 -6.76 18.05 -4.05
C SER A 87 -7.86 19.11 -4.06
N ALA A 88 -9.13 18.70 -3.97
CA ALA A 88 -10.25 19.63 -3.81
C ALA A 88 -10.23 20.38 -2.46
N ALA A 89 -9.57 19.83 -1.43
CA ALA A 89 -9.62 20.35 -0.07
C ALA A 89 -8.24 20.56 0.59
N ALA A 90 -7.17 19.95 0.06
CA ALA A 90 -5.83 20.03 0.63
C ALA A 90 -4.72 19.92 -0.43
N CYS A 91 -3.53 20.42 -0.11
CA CYS A 91 -2.33 20.11 -0.89
C CYS A 91 -1.92 18.65 -0.63
N VAL A 92 -1.72 17.88 -1.70
CA VAL A 92 -1.32 16.46 -1.63
C VAL A 92 0.14 16.34 -2.06
N GLY A 93 0.95 15.67 -1.26
CA GLY A 93 2.34 15.34 -1.59
C GLY A 93 2.45 14.29 -2.72
N PRO A 94 3.68 13.95 -3.16
CA PRO A 94 3.87 12.83 -4.06
C PRO A 94 3.37 11.52 -3.41
N PRO A 95 2.86 10.56 -4.20
CA PRO A 95 2.49 9.26 -3.68
C PRO A 95 3.73 8.46 -3.26
N GLU A 96 3.57 7.64 -2.23
CA GLU A 96 4.62 6.78 -1.70
C GLU A 96 4.12 5.34 -1.62
N TRP A 97 5.01 4.38 -1.91
CA TRP A 97 4.69 2.96 -1.79
C TRP A 97 4.89 2.51 -0.35
N ALA A 98 3.83 1.97 0.24
CA ALA A 98 3.87 1.44 1.60
C ALA A 98 4.53 0.05 1.71
N THR A 99 4.95 -0.56 0.60
CA THR A 99 5.63 -1.86 0.61
C THR A 99 7.11 -1.71 0.23
N SER A 100 7.98 -2.41 0.97
CA SER A 100 9.42 -2.38 0.75
C SER A 100 9.90 -3.12 -0.51
N GLN A 101 8.97 -3.75 -1.26
CA GLN A 101 9.29 -4.53 -2.47
C GLN A 101 9.18 -3.70 -3.75
N HIS A 102 8.59 -2.50 -3.67
CA HIS A 102 8.50 -1.61 -4.80
C HIS A 102 9.89 -1.10 -5.19
N ARG A 103 10.28 -1.26 -6.46
CA ARG A 103 11.48 -0.63 -7.01
C ARG A 103 11.04 0.63 -7.77
N PRO A 104 11.58 1.81 -7.47
CA PRO A 104 11.32 2.98 -8.31
C PRO A 104 11.90 2.74 -9.71
N ASP A 105 11.12 3.10 -10.71
CA ASP A 105 11.52 3.14 -12.13
C ASP A 105 12.49 4.29 -12.42
#